data_AF-A0A2T2WXI2-F1
#
_entry.id   AF-A0A2T2WXI2-F1
#
_cell.length_a   1.000
_cell.length_b   1.000
_cell.length_c   1.000
_cell.angle_alpha   90.00
_cell.angle_beta   90.00
_cell.angle_gamma   90.00
#
_symmetry.space_group_name_H-M   'P 1'
#
loop_
_entity.id
_entity.type
_entity.pdbx_description
1 polymer ?
#
loop_
_entity_poly.entity_id
_entity_poly.type
_entity_poly.pdbx_seq_one_letter_code
_entity_poly.pdbx_strand_id
1 'polypeptide(L)'
;MDDRCPTCGSEDVVMTGPLTIEGERACITVVHGWQCTLCGNLQVMVPQAVLVRLYPPGIRCLTESRRNRALAKRRLRKKAESTR
;
A
#
# COMPACT_ATOMS: atom_id res chain seq x y z
N MET A 1 -16.63 8.41 -12.33
CA MET A 1 -15.86 7.16 -12.34
C MET A 1 -16.59 6.27 -13.32
N ASP A 2 -15.90 5.68 -14.28
CA ASP A 2 -16.55 4.70 -15.16
C ASP A 2 -17.08 3.57 -14.28
N ASP A 3 -18.39 3.28 -14.34
CA ASP A 3 -19.07 2.24 -13.54
C ASP A 3 -18.66 0.81 -13.96
N ARG A 4 -17.45 0.66 -14.52
CA ARG A 4 -16.90 -0.57 -15.05
C ARG A 4 -15.86 -1.13 -14.09
N CYS A 5 -15.86 -2.44 -13.96
CA CYS A 5 -14.84 -3.17 -13.23
C CYS A 5 -13.47 -2.90 -13.87
N PRO A 6 -12.46 -2.45 -13.11
CA PRO A 6 -11.12 -2.21 -13.65
C PRO A 6 -10.40 -3.50 -14.05
N THR A 7 -10.86 -4.65 -13.56
CA THR A 7 -10.21 -5.95 -13.75
C THR A 7 -10.73 -6.66 -14.99
N CYS A 8 -12.06 -6.72 -15.18
CA CYS A 8 -12.67 -7.44 -16.30
C CYS A 8 -13.47 -6.56 -17.27
N GLY A 9 -13.62 -5.26 -17.00
CA GLY A 9 -14.36 -4.33 -17.85
C GLY A 9 -15.89 -4.45 -17.81
N SER A 10 -16.45 -5.38 -17.03
CA SER A 10 -17.90 -5.55 -16.86
C SER A 10 -18.54 -4.35 -16.17
N GLU A 11 -19.76 -4.01 -16.57
CA GLU A 11 -20.62 -2.99 -15.96
C GLU A 11 -21.41 -3.53 -14.75
N ASP A 12 -21.28 -4.83 -14.45
CA ASP A 12 -21.96 -5.50 -13.33
C ASP A 12 -21.22 -5.22 -12.02
N VAL A 13 -21.22 -3.94 -11.62
CA VAL A 13 -20.59 -3.45 -10.40
C VAL A 13 -21.67 -2.94 -9.45
N VAL A 14 -21.70 -3.50 -8.24
CA VAL A 14 -22.66 -3.13 -7.20
C VAL A 14 -21.96 -2.48 -6.02
N MET A 15 -22.62 -1.52 -5.39
CA MET A 15 -22.13 -0.95 -4.13
C MET A 15 -22.44 -1.92 -2.98
N THR A 16 -21.45 -2.20 -2.14
CA THR A 16 -21.55 -3.13 -1.01
C THR A 16 -21.08 -2.47 0.28
N GLY A 17 -21.68 -2.83 1.43
CA GLY A 17 -21.22 -2.37 2.74
C GLY A 17 -22.33 -2.17 3.78
N PRO A 18 -21.97 -1.82 5.03
CA PRO A 18 -20.61 -1.61 5.55
C PRO A 18 -19.79 -2.90 5.58
N LEU A 19 -18.48 -2.80 5.35
CA LEU A 19 -17.57 -3.96 5.34
C LEU A 19 -16.52 -3.82 6.44
N THR A 20 -16.29 -4.90 7.16
CA THR A 20 -15.15 -5.04 8.08
C THR A 20 -14.11 -5.92 7.41
N ILE A 21 -12.94 -5.35 7.15
CA ILE A 21 -11.81 -6.03 6.53
C ILE A 21 -10.78 -6.32 7.61
N GLU A 22 -10.62 -7.59 7.95
CA GLU A 22 -9.63 -8.05 8.92
C GLU A 22 -8.36 -8.51 8.19
N GLY A 23 -7.25 -7.84 8.46
CA GLY A 23 -5.93 -8.28 8.03
C GLY A 23 -5.01 -8.48 9.23
N GLU A 24 -3.91 -9.22 9.03
CA GLU A 24 -2.93 -9.54 10.08
C GLU A 24 -2.37 -8.30 10.80
N ARG A 25 -2.26 -7.17 10.09
CA ARG A 25 -1.67 -5.92 10.59
C ARG A 25 -2.71 -4.86 11.02
N ALA A 26 -3.96 -4.97 10.59
CA ALA A 26 -5.02 -4.04 10.94
C ALA A 26 -6.41 -4.59 10.59
N CYS A 27 -7.39 -4.16 11.37
CA CYS A 27 -8.81 -4.24 11.03
C CYS A 27 -9.29 -2.87 10.54
N ILE A 28 -9.99 -2.85 9.41
CA ILE A 28 -10.47 -1.62 8.76
C ILE A 28 -11.97 -1.75 8.50
N THR A 29 -12.75 -0.81 9.04
CA THR A 29 -14.15 -0.66 8.67
C THR A 29 -14.26 0.35 7.52
N VAL A 30 -14.81 -0.10 6.39
CA VAL A 30 -15.12 0.76 5.24
C VAL A 30 -16.63 0.92 5.13
N VAL A 31 -17.07 2.16 4.95
CA VAL A 31 -18.50 2.51 4.91
C VAL A 31 -19.18 1.88 3.70
N HIS A 32 -18.49 1.85 2.57
CA HIS A 32 -18.94 1.20 1.35
C HIS A 32 -17.74 0.78 0.48
N GLY A 33 -17.98 -0.17 -0.42
CA GLY A 33 -17.10 -0.62 -1.47
C GLY A 33 -17.89 -0.86 -2.76
N TRP A 34 -17.18 -1.20 -3.83
CA TRP A 34 -17.74 -1.59 -5.11
C TRP A 34 -17.29 -3.00 -5.45
N GLN A 35 -18.22 -3.90 -5.66
CA GLN A 35 -17.94 -5.29 -6.00
C GLN A 35 -18.44 -5.60 -7.40
N CYS A 36 -17.55 -6.11 -8.25
CA CYS A 36 -17.95 -6.72 -9.51
C CYS A 36 -18.58 -8.09 -9.24
N THR A 37 -19.83 -8.28 -9.65
CA THR A 37 -20.55 -9.54 -9.45
C THR A 37 -20.08 -10.64 -10.41
N LEU A 38 -19.46 -10.26 -11.54
CA LEU A 38 -18.93 -11.20 -12.53
C LEU A 38 -17.61 -11.85 -12.09
N CYS A 39 -16.61 -11.05 -11.71
CA CYS A 39 -15.26 -11.55 -11.39
C CYS A 39 -14.91 -11.52 -9.90
N GLY A 40 -15.78 -10.97 -9.06
CA GLY A 40 -15.56 -10.87 -7.62
C GLY A 40 -14.59 -9.77 -7.18
N ASN A 41 -14.10 -8.93 -8.12
CA ASN A 41 -13.20 -7.83 -7.77
C ASN A 41 -13.89 -6.83 -6.83
N LEU A 42 -13.32 -6.65 -5.64
CA LEU A 42 -13.79 -5.73 -4.61
C LEU A 42 -12.86 -4.52 -4.51
N GLN A 43 -13.40 -3.33 -4.76
CA GLN A 43 -12.73 -2.06 -4.55
C GLN A 43 -13.26 -1.40 -3.29
N VAL A 44 -12.37 -0.92 -2.44
CA VAL A 44 -12.73 -0.21 -1.22
C VAL A 44 -11.89 1.05 -1.09
N MET A 45 -12.47 2.11 -0.54
CA MET A 45 -11.73 3.31 -0.17
C MET A 45 -11.22 3.16 1.25
N VAL A 46 -9.90 3.14 1.41
CA VAL A 46 -9.25 3.10 2.73
C VAL A 46 -8.93 4.52 3.17
N PRO A 47 -9.31 4.95 4.39
CA PRO A 47 -8.95 6.26 4.90
C PRO A 47 -7.43 6.46 4.92
N GLN A 48 -6.95 7.60 4.41
CA GLN A 48 -5.52 7.89 4.31
C GLN A 48 -4.79 7.77 5.66
N ALA A 49 -5.44 8.15 6.76
CA ALA A 49 -4.89 7.99 8.11
C ALA A 49 -4.55 6.53 8.45
N VAL A 50 -5.37 5.57 8.00
CA VAL A 50 -5.13 4.13 8.20
C VAL A 50 -3.95 3.67 7.35
N LEU A 51 -3.87 4.09 6.09
CA LEU A 51 -2.74 3.80 5.20
C LEU A 51 -1.42 4.34 5.78
N VAL A 52 -1.43 5.57 6.31
CA VAL A 52 -0.25 6.17 6.95
C VAL A 52 0.15 5.43 8.21
N ARG A 53 -0.80 4.94 9.02
CA ARG A 53 -0.47 4.12 10.20
C ARG A 53 0.16 2.78 9.81
N LEU A 54 -0.33 2.14 8.74
CA LEU A 54 0.20 0.88 8.23
C LEU A 54 1.55 1.03 7.50
N TYR A 55 1.71 2.14 6.78
CA TYR A 55 2.87 2.48 5.95
C TYR A 55 3.28 3.94 6.17
N PRO A 56 3.93 4.26 7.30
CA PRO A 56 4.24 5.64 7.64
C PRO A 56 5.24 6.23 6.63
N PRO A 57 4.92 7.36 6.00
CA PRO A 57 5.83 8.02 5.09
C PRO A 57 7.08 8.45 5.87
N GLY A 58 8.25 7.99 5.40
CA GLY A 58 9.53 8.30 6.04
C GLY A 58 9.99 7.35 7.14
N ILE A 59 9.18 6.37 7.59
CA ILE A 59 9.68 5.29 8.46
C ILE A 59 10.43 4.26 7.60
N ARG A 60 11.71 4.16 7.89
CA ARG A 60 12.73 3.39 7.17
C ARG A 60 12.57 1.88 7.37
N CYS A 61 11.57 1.26 6.75
CA CYS A 61 11.85 -0.03 6.13
C CYS A 61 12.72 0.29 4.91
N LEU A 62 14.02 0.48 5.12
CA LEU A 62 14.95 0.57 4.00
C LEU A 62 14.74 -0.71 3.20
N THR A 63 14.10 -0.59 2.03
CA THR A 63 14.18 -1.64 1.02
C THR A 63 15.64 -2.04 0.90
N GLU A 64 15.90 -3.31 0.67
CA GLU A 64 17.26 -3.86 0.69
C GLU A 64 18.23 -3.03 -0.19
N SER A 65 17.77 -2.58 -1.35
CA SER A 65 18.51 -1.71 -2.27
C SER A 65 18.87 -0.34 -1.67
N ARG A 66 18.00 0.25 -0.83
CA ARG A 66 18.28 1.51 -0.12
C ARG A 66 19.24 1.27 1.06
N ARG A 67 19.11 0.14 1.76
CA ARG A 67 20.04 -0.28 2.83
C ARG A 67 21.47 -0.45 2.27
N ASN A 68 21.61 -1.15 1.16
CA ASN A 68 22.89 -1.41 0.51
C ASN A 68 23.56 -0.12 0.01
N ARG A 69 22.81 0.81 -0.59
CA ARG A 69 23.33 2.13 -0.98
C ARG A 69 23.80 2.97 0.21
N ALA A 70 23.05 2.96 1.32
CA ALA A 70 23.44 3.68 2.53
C ALA A 70 24.73 3.11 3.15
N LEU A 71 24.85 1.77 3.19
CA LEU A 71 26.06 1.08 3.65
C LEU A 71 27.27 1.37 2.74
N ALA A 72 27.08 1.33 1.41
CA ALA A 72 28.12 1.66 0.45
C ALA A 72 28.63 3.11 0.62
N LYS A 73 27.72 4.08 0.78
CA LYS A 73 28.10 5.48 1.05
C LYS A 73 28.88 5.63 2.36
N ARG A 74 28.50 4.91 3.43
CA ARG A 74 29.25 4.89 4.69
C ARG A 74 30.65 4.30 4.53
N ARG A 75 30.80 3.20 3.77
CA ARG A 75 32.10 2.59 3.48
C ARG A 75 33.02 3.54 2.70
N LEU A 76 32.48 4.25 1.71
CA LEU A 76 33.23 5.24 0.93
C LEU A 76 33.73 6.41 1.80
N ARG A 77 32.87 6.93 2.70
CA ARG A 77 33.26 8.00 3.64
C ARG A 77 34.38 7.56 4.59
N LYS A 78 34.26 6.37 5.18
CA LYS A 78 35.30 5.81 6.05
C LYS A 78 36.63 5.59 5.33
N LYS A 79 36.61 5.15 4.07
CA LYS A 79 37.83 5.05 3.25
C LYS A 79 38.46 6.43 3.02
N ALA A 80 37.65 7.43 2.68
CA ALA A 80 38.15 8.79 2.45
C ALA A 80 38.77 9.41 3.71
N GLU A 81 38.22 9.13 4.90
CA GLU A 81 38.78 9.57 6.19
C GLU A 81 40.08 8.84 6.56
N SER A 82 40.21 7.56 6.19
CA SER A 82 41.42 6.75 6.46
C SER A 82 42.59 7.05 5.53
N THR A 83 42.38 7.83 4.46
CA THR A 83 43.42 8.16 3.46
C THR A 83 43.94 9.59 3.62
N ARG A 84 43.54 10.28 4.70
CA ARG A 84 44.11 11.55 5.17
C ARG A 84 44.97 11.29 6.39
#